data_AF-A0A3M1SZI8-F1
#
_entry.id   AF-A0A3M1SZI8-F1
#
_cell.length_a   1.000
_cell.length_b   1.000
_cell.length_c   1.000
_cell.angle_alpha   90.00
_cell.angle_beta   90.00
_cell.angle_gamma   90.00
#
_symmetry.space_group_name_H-M   'P 1'
#
loop_
_entity.id
_entity.type
_entity.pdbx_description
1 polymer ?
#
loop_
_entity_poly.entity_id
_entity_poly.type
_entity_poly.pdbx_seq_one_letter_code
_entity_poly.pdbx_strand_id
1 'polypeptide(L)'
;MLPKTCYIVVDRTAELIARPLKEFGDLGQIPPEEIQEKTLPVFDNHRVARRFANRSQRVTKVPDGKMLQRVKEYIQAKGITRILVDGQVYSL
;
A
#
# COMPACT_ATOMS: atom_id res chain seq x y z
N MET A 1 -11.56 6.12 5.22
CA MET A 1 -11.86 6.84 3.95
C MET A 1 -10.59 6.91 3.12
N LEU A 2 -10.64 6.71 1.80
CA LEU A 2 -9.44 6.85 0.97
C LEU A 2 -9.16 8.33 0.63
N PRO A 3 -7.89 8.76 0.56
CA PRO A 3 -7.55 10.15 0.28
C PRO A 3 -8.01 10.58 -1.12
N LYS A 4 -8.40 11.84 -1.28
CA LYS A 4 -8.69 12.41 -2.62
C LYS A 4 -7.47 12.36 -3.53
N THR A 5 -6.26 12.48 -2.99
CA THR A 5 -5.02 12.26 -3.74
C THR A 5 -4.10 11.47 -2.83
N CYS A 6 -3.54 10.38 -3.35
CA CYS A 6 -2.60 9.56 -2.61
C CYS A 6 -1.38 9.22 -3.47
N TYR A 7 -0.42 8.60 -2.83
CA TYR A 7 0.86 8.21 -3.39
C TYR A 7 1.07 6.74 -3.11
N ILE A 8 1.47 6.01 -4.14
CA ILE A 8 1.83 4.59 -4.06
C ILE A 8 3.26 4.42 -4.57
N VAL A 9 3.90 3.33 -4.16
CA VAL A 9 5.25 3.00 -4.62
C VAL A 9 5.18 1.85 -5.60
N VAL A 10 5.87 2.03 -6.72
CA VAL A 10 6.02 1.01 -7.77
C VAL A 10 7.49 0.73 -8.04
N ASP A 11 7.79 -0.41 -8.62
CA ASP A 11 9.16 -0.72 -9.09
C ASP A 11 9.47 -0.11 -10.47
N ARG A 12 10.52 -0.62 -11.12
CA ARG A 12 10.93 -0.19 -12.46
C ARG A 12 9.98 -0.66 -13.56
N THR A 13 9.24 -1.76 -13.36
CA THR A 13 8.26 -2.31 -14.31
C THR A 13 6.85 -1.81 -14.06
N ALA A 14 6.68 -0.84 -13.14
CA ALA A 14 5.39 -0.28 -12.69
C ALA A 14 4.53 -1.28 -11.89
N GLU A 15 5.16 -2.30 -11.30
CA GLU A 15 4.50 -3.21 -10.38
C GLU A 15 4.33 -2.60 -8.99
N LEU A 16 3.18 -2.85 -8.35
CA LEU A 16 2.84 -2.33 -7.02
C LEU A 16 3.76 -2.94 -5.96
N ILE A 17 4.35 -2.09 -5.12
CA ILE A 17 5.16 -2.55 -3.99
C ILE A 17 4.26 -2.79 -2.78
N ALA A 18 3.99 -4.06 -2.49
CA ALA A 18 3.38 -4.53 -1.25
C ALA A 18 4.41 -5.25 -0.38
N ARG A 19 4.20 -5.24 0.94
CA ARG A 19 5.06 -5.92 1.92
C ARG A 19 4.19 -6.71 2.91
N PRO A 20 4.72 -7.78 3.53
CA PRO A 20 4.07 -8.44 4.66
C PRO A 20 3.65 -7.43 5.74
N LEU A 21 2.50 -7.66 6.38
CA LEU A 21 1.94 -6.76 7.38
C LEU A 21 2.89 -6.51 8.56
N LYS A 22 3.69 -7.51 8.94
CA LYS A 22 4.72 -7.39 10.00
C LYS A 22 5.82 -6.38 9.73
N GLU A 23 6.01 -5.94 8.48
CA GLU A 23 7.06 -4.98 8.13
C GLU A 23 6.64 -3.52 8.42
N PHE A 24 5.41 -3.30 8.89
CA PHE A 24 4.89 -2.00 9.28
C PHE A 24 4.89 -1.90 10.81
N GLY A 25 5.91 -1.24 11.37
CA GLY A 25 6.19 -1.22 12.81
C GLY A 25 5.15 -0.53 13.70
N ASP A 26 4.27 0.30 13.13
CA ASP A 26 3.35 1.16 13.88
C ASP A 26 1.91 0.60 14.00
N LEU A 27 1.69 -0.68 13.67
CA LEU A 27 0.35 -1.29 13.61
C LEU A 27 -0.15 -1.87 14.93
N GLY A 28 0.65 -1.86 15.99
CA GLY A 28 0.31 -2.52 17.25
C GLY A 28 0.38 -4.05 17.15
N GLN A 29 -0.50 -4.76 17.87
CA GLN A 29 -0.55 -6.22 17.81
C GLN A 29 -1.21 -6.68 16.51
N ILE A 30 -0.44 -7.40 15.69
CA ILE A 30 -0.92 -8.04 14.46
C ILE A 30 -1.26 -9.50 14.78
N PRO A 31 -2.48 -9.98 14.47
CA PRO A 31 -2.83 -11.39 14.66
C PRO A 31 -1.88 -12.32 13.86
N PRO A 32 -1.47 -13.48 14.41
CA PRO A 32 -0.50 -14.38 13.76
C PRO A 32 -0.86 -14.76 12.32
N GLU A 33 -2.15 -14.93 12.04
CA GLU A 33 -2.70 -15.25 10.73
C GLU A 33 -2.54 -14.11 9.71
N GLU A 34 -2.45 -12.85 10.16
CA GLU A 34 -2.35 -11.68 9.28
C GLU A 34 -0.91 -11.22 9.02
N ILE A 35 0.06 -11.69 9.81
CA ILE A 35 1.48 -11.29 9.78
C ILE A 35 2.08 -11.29 8.37
N GLN A 36 1.71 -12.28 7.56
CA GLN A 36 2.27 -12.51 6.23
C GLN A 36 1.40 -11.95 5.10
N GLU A 37 0.26 -11.33 5.41
CA GLU A 37 -0.61 -10.75 4.40
C GLU A 37 0.09 -9.63 3.63
N LYS A 38 0.08 -9.75 2.30
CA LYS A 38 0.66 -8.73 1.42
C LYS A 38 -0.18 -7.47 1.48
N THR A 39 0.42 -6.43 2.02
CA THR A 39 -0.21 -5.16 2.32
C THR A 39 0.37 -4.08 1.42
N LEU A 40 -0.51 -3.39 0.69
CA LEU A 40 -0.15 -2.23 -0.13
C LEU A 40 -0.23 -0.95 0.73
N PRO A 41 0.89 -0.28 0.99
CA PRO A 41 0.85 1.02 1.66
C PRO A 41 0.43 2.13 0.70
N VAL A 42 -0.51 2.95 1.16
CA VAL A 42 -1.04 4.11 0.47
C VAL A 42 -0.75 5.33 1.33
N PHE A 43 0.00 6.26 0.78
CA PHE A 43 0.46 7.44 1.49
C PHE A 43 -0.35 8.66 1.07
N ASP A 44 -0.71 9.52 2.01
CA ASP A 44 -1.26 10.86 1.74
C ASP A 44 -0.16 11.88 1.41
N ASN A 45 1.08 11.58 1.81
CA ASN A 45 2.23 12.47 1.71
C ASN A 45 3.33 11.88 0.80
N HIS A 46 3.68 12.63 -0.26
CA HIS A 46 4.74 12.25 -1.20
C HIS A 46 6.10 12.00 -0.51
N ARG A 47 6.48 12.82 0.49
CA ARG A 47 7.76 12.66 1.18
C ARG A 47 7.83 11.36 1.97
N VAL A 48 6.72 10.95 2.58
CA VAL A 48 6.63 9.67 3.31
C VAL A 48 6.74 8.50 2.33
N ALA A 49 5.97 8.52 1.24
CA ALA A 49 6.08 7.53 0.17
C ALA A 49 7.51 7.42 -0.39
N ARG A 50 8.19 8.56 -0.55
CA ARG A 50 9.57 8.61 -1.05
C ARG A 50 10.58 8.03 -0.08
N ARG A 51 10.38 8.18 1.23
CA ARG A 51 11.19 7.55 2.28
C ARG A 51 10.99 6.04 2.32
N PHE A 52 9.78 5.57 2.04
CA PHE A 52 9.48 4.14 1.96
C PHE A 52 10.11 3.48 0.72
N ALA A 53 10.11 4.19 -0.42
CA ALA A 53 10.70 3.72 -1.67
C ALA A 53 12.22 3.58 -1.58
N ASN A 54 12.75 2.50 -2.15
CA ASN A 54 14.20 2.34 -2.34
C ASN A 54 14.68 2.95 -3.67
N ARG A 55 15.99 2.85 -3.94
CA ARG A 55 16.64 3.39 -5.15
C ARG A 55 16.14 2.83 -6.50
N SER A 56 15.51 1.65 -6.52
CA SER A 56 14.93 1.06 -7.73
C SER A 56 13.43 1.30 -7.86
N GLN A 57 12.82 1.96 -6.88
CA GLN A 57 11.39 2.22 -6.83
C GLN A 57 11.07 3.68 -7.12
N ARG A 58 9.83 3.91 -7.54
CA ARG A 58 9.31 5.22 -7.91
C ARG A 58 8.00 5.47 -7.18
N VAL A 59 7.75 6.73 -6.84
CA VAL A 59 6.48 7.15 -6.26
C VAL A 59 5.56 7.60 -7.40
N THR A 60 4.36 7.04 -7.43
CA THR A 60 3.32 7.40 -8.39
C THR A 60 2.21 8.15 -7.66
N LYS A 61 1.84 9.32 -8.17
CA LYS A 61 0.69 10.09 -7.70
C LYS A 61 -0.59 9.46 -8.26
N VAL A 62 -1.52 9.12 -7.38
CA VAL A 62 -2.86 8.65 -7.73
C VAL A 62 -3.84 9.80 -7.45
N PRO A 63 -4.51 10.34 -8.47
CA PRO A 63 -5.34 11.55 -8.34
C PRO A 63 -6.70 11.30 -7.68
N ASP A 64 -7.10 10.03 -7.46
CA ASP A 64 -8.27 9.64 -6.68
C ASP A 64 -8.04 8.28 -6.02
N GLY A 65 -7.96 8.24 -4.69
CA GLY A 65 -7.80 7.00 -3.94
C GLY A 65 -8.90 5.97 -4.19
N LYS A 66 -10.10 6.41 -4.60
CA LYS A 66 -11.20 5.49 -4.98
C LYS A 66 -10.85 4.62 -6.19
N MET A 67 -9.86 4.99 -7.01
CA MET A 67 -9.38 4.12 -8.07
C MET A 67 -8.89 2.76 -7.53
N LEU A 68 -8.30 2.71 -6.33
CA LEU A 68 -7.85 1.47 -5.71
C LEU A 68 -9.01 0.48 -5.47
N GLN A 69 -10.21 0.99 -5.17
CA GLN A 69 -11.40 0.16 -5.07
C GLN A 69 -11.85 -0.38 -6.43
N ARG A 70 -11.74 0.44 -7.49
CA ARG A 70 -12.12 0.03 -8.85
C ARG A 70 -11.18 -1.03 -9.42
N VAL A 71 -9.90 -0.97 -9.07
CA VAL A 71 -8.90 -1.96 -9.51
C VAL A 71 -8.64 -3.05 -8.46
N LYS A 72 -9.50 -3.17 -7.45
CA LYS A 72 -9.36 -4.12 -6.35
C LYS A 72 -9.10 -5.54 -6.84
N GLU A 73 -9.89 -6.03 -7.80
CA GLU A 73 -9.75 -7.39 -8.33
C GLU A 73 -8.36 -7.63 -8.92
N TYR A 74 -7.82 -6.64 -9.62
CA TYR A 74 -6.47 -6.71 -10.18
C TYR A 74 -5.38 -6.68 -9.10
N ILE A 75 -5.58 -5.87 -8.04
CA ILE A 75 -4.68 -5.84 -6.88
C ILE A 75 -4.69 -7.20 -6.15
N GLN A 76 -5.88 -7.76 -5.92
CA GLN A 76 -6.05 -9.07 -5.29
C GLN A 76 -5.47 -10.20 -6.14
N ALA A 77 -5.60 -10.14 -7.46
CA ALA A 77 -4.97 -11.11 -8.38
C ALA A 77 -3.44 -11.13 -8.28
N LYS A 78 -2.81 -10.04 -7.82
CA LYS A 78 -1.37 -9.97 -7.49
C LYS A 78 -1.03 -10.49 -6.09
N GLY A 79 -2.03 -11.03 -5.39
CA GLY A 79 -1.94 -11.57 -4.04
C GLY A 79 -1.92 -10.51 -2.95
N ILE A 80 -2.23 -9.25 -3.27
CA ILE A 80 -2.31 -8.15 -2.29
C ILE A 80 -3.71 -8.18 -1.67
N THR A 81 -3.79 -8.47 -0.36
CA THR A 81 -5.06 -8.68 0.36
C THR A 81 -5.41 -7.54 1.30
N ARG A 82 -4.44 -6.67 1.61
CA ARG A 82 -4.62 -5.56 2.56
C ARG A 82 -4.15 -4.24 1.95
N ILE A 83 -4.76 -3.16 2.40
CA ILE A 83 -4.29 -1.78 2.19
C ILE A 83 -3.99 -1.15 3.54
N LEU A 84 -2.85 -0.47 3.64
CA LEU A 84 -2.48 0.35 4.79
C LEU A 84 -2.60 1.83 4.41
N VAL A 85 -3.50 2.57 5.08
CA VAL A 85 -3.71 4.01 4.90
C VAL A 85 -3.82 4.67 6.26
N ASP A 86 -3.07 5.74 6.51
CA ASP A 86 -3.18 6.55 7.74
C ASP A 86 -3.07 5.72 9.03
N GLY A 87 -2.11 4.77 9.04
CA GLY A 87 -1.91 3.84 10.16
C GLY A 87 -2.97 2.76 10.31
N GLN A 88 -4.00 2.73 9.47
CA GLN A 88 -5.10 1.78 9.52
C GLN A 88 -5.00 0.74 8.40
N VAL A 89 -5.29 -0.51 8.75
CA VAL A 89 -5.26 -1.65 7.83
C VAL A 89 -6.68 -2.00 7.42
N TYR A 90 -6.89 -2.14 6.12
CA TYR A 90 -8.17 -2.48 5.51
C TYR A 90 -8.01 -3.76 4.70
N SER A 91 -8.97 -4.67 4.81
CA SER A 91 -9.10 -5.78 3.87
C SER A 91 -9.58 -5.26 2.51
N LEU A 92 -8.97 -5.78 1.44
CA LEU A 92 -9.41 -5.52 0.08
C LEU A 92 -10.65 -6.33 -0.22
#